data_AF-A0A2D7PGV5-F1
#
_entry.id   AF-A0A2D7PGV5-F1
#
_cell.length_a   1.000
_cell.length_b   1.000
_cell.length_c   1.000
_cell.angle_alpha   90.00
_cell.angle_beta   90.00
_cell.angle_gamma   90.00
#
_symmetry.space_group_name_H-M   'P 1'
#
loop_
_entity.id
_entity.type
_entity.pdbx_description
1 polymer ?
#
loop_
_entity_poly.entity_id
_entity_poly.type
_entity_poly.pdbx_seq_one_letter_code
_entity_poly.pdbx_strand_id
1 'polypeptide(L)'
;MDVKKVTEELHKRFTYVTDKNQYGKREAWYIMKPDPLAKEFPVFKGDCEDFSLTVLYQLCAGKWTKFWWYIFSYKAQIRYCYLHTPDRGHAVLQLGDVYLDNIFGTTTTKEAMEERGYVFKQPAFLWFLPTTVAIKLLLGKIWKTKSRLAE
;
A
#
# COMPACT_ATOMS: atom_id res chain seq x y z
N MET A 1 5.10 -9.91 14.57
CA MET A 1 6.04 -9.00 13.91
C MET A 1 5.65 -7.59 14.31
N ASP A 2 6.64 -6.75 14.59
CA ASP A 2 6.45 -5.34 14.89
C ASP A 2 6.16 -4.57 13.60
N VAL A 3 5.02 -3.87 13.54
CA VAL A 3 4.58 -3.11 12.38
C VAL A 3 5.56 -1.99 12.00
N LYS A 4 6.20 -1.35 12.98
CA LYS A 4 7.18 -0.30 12.72
C LYS A 4 8.38 -0.87 11.98
N LYS A 5 8.95 -1.96 12.52
CA LYS A 5 10.08 -2.65 11.90
C LYS A 5 9.76 -3.11 10.49
N VAL A 6 8.60 -3.69 10.24
CA VAL A 6 8.21 -4.15 8.89
C VAL A 6 8.11 -2.97 7.92
N THR A 7 7.49 -1.86 8.35
CA THR A 7 7.35 -0.65 7.53
C THR A 7 8.72 -0.09 7.15
N GLU A 8 9.61 0.10 8.12
CA GLU A 8 10.94 0.67 7.92
C GLU A 8 11.82 -0.24 7.05
N GLU A 9 11.77 -1.55 7.28
CA GLU A 9 12.49 -2.52 6.45
C GLU A 9 11.97 -2.59 5.01
N LEU A 10 10.66 -2.44 4.78
CA LEU A 10 10.14 -2.34 3.42
C LEU A 10 10.56 -1.01 2.77
N HIS A 11 10.45 0.10 3.50
CA HIS A 11 10.74 1.44 3.01
C HIS A 11 12.18 1.58 2.52
N LYS A 12 13.16 1.06 3.26
CA LYS A 12 14.58 1.03 2.83
C LYS A 12 14.82 0.35 1.48
N ARG A 13 13.90 -0.53 1.08
CA ARG A 13 14.02 -1.43 -0.07
C ARG A 13 13.08 -1.05 -1.21
N PHE A 14 12.29 -0.01 -1.00
CA PHE A 14 11.17 0.41 -1.83
C PHE A 14 11.55 1.63 -2.68
N THR A 15 10.97 1.71 -3.86
CA THR A 15 10.98 2.92 -4.67
C THR A 15 9.62 3.15 -5.28
N TYR A 16 9.18 4.39 -5.15
CA TYR A 16 7.88 4.82 -5.63
C TYR A 16 7.85 4.86 -7.16
N VAL A 17 6.92 4.13 -7.75
CA VAL A 17 6.66 4.13 -9.19
C VAL A 17 5.17 4.32 -9.39
N THR A 18 4.78 5.26 -10.25
CA THR A 18 3.36 5.46 -10.55
C THR A 18 2.82 4.35 -11.45
N ASP A 19 1.56 4.00 -11.25
CA ASP A 19 0.82 3.00 -12.02
C ASP A 19 0.92 3.18 -13.55
N LYS A 20 0.91 4.43 -14.03
CA LYS A 20 1.10 4.77 -15.45
C LYS A 20 2.46 4.29 -15.97
N ASN A 21 3.49 4.37 -15.16
CA ASN A 21 4.85 3.98 -15.51
C ASN A 21 5.11 2.47 -15.29
N GLN A 22 4.32 1.80 -14.44
CA GLN A 22 4.53 0.39 -14.11
C GLN A 22 3.73 -0.57 -15.01
N TYR A 23 2.47 -0.26 -15.30
CA TYR A 23 1.57 -1.13 -16.08
C TYR A 23 0.67 -0.38 -17.08
N GLY A 24 0.80 0.94 -17.19
CA GLY A 24 -0.01 1.76 -18.10
C GLY A 24 -1.50 1.84 -17.71
N LYS A 25 -1.89 1.37 -16.52
CA LYS A 25 -3.27 1.35 -16.00
C LYS A 25 -3.29 1.98 -14.62
N ARG A 26 -4.15 2.98 -14.43
CA ARG A 26 -4.12 3.94 -13.32
C ARG A 26 -4.79 3.45 -12.02
N GLU A 27 -5.07 2.15 -11.91
CA GLU A 27 -6.08 1.65 -10.97
C GLU A 27 -5.86 0.21 -10.46
N ALA A 28 -4.69 -0.39 -10.64
CA ALA A 28 -4.44 -1.76 -10.17
C ALA A 28 -3.59 -1.76 -8.92
N TRP A 29 -3.89 -2.68 -8.00
CA TRP A 29 -3.14 -2.82 -6.76
C TRP A 29 -2.40 -4.15 -6.72
N TYR A 30 -1.30 -4.19 -5.98
CA TYR A 30 -0.37 -5.30 -5.93
C TYR A 30 0.17 -5.52 -4.52
N ILE A 31 0.33 -6.80 -4.17
CA ILE A 31 1.34 -7.18 -3.17
C ILE A 31 2.67 -7.27 -3.91
N MET A 32 3.56 -6.33 -3.63
CA MET A 32 4.86 -6.26 -4.29
C MET A 32 5.68 -7.52 -3.99
N LYS A 33 6.45 -7.92 -4.98
CA LYS A 33 7.47 -8.98 -4.84
C LYS A 33 8.83 -8.34 -5.12
N PRO A 34 9.89 -8.79 -4.43
CA PRO A 34 11.23 -8.32 -4.77
C PRO A 34 11.52 -8.68 -6.23
N ASP A 35 12.09 -7.73 -6.97
CA ASP A 35 12.56 -7.95 -8.32
C ASP A 35 13.67 -9.01 -8.29
N PRO A 36 13.46 -10.20 -8.92
CA PRO A 36 14.43 -11.29 -8.85
C PRO A 36 15.71 -10.99 -9.64
N LEU A 37 15.70 -9.97 -10.51
CA LEU A 37 16.85 -9.56 -11.32
C LEU A 37 17.57 -8.34 -10.75
N ALA A 38 17.01 -7.69 -9.72
CA ALA A 38 17.66 -6.56 -9.08
C ALA A 38 18.91 -7.05 -8.33
N LYS A 39 20.07 -6.70 -8.89
CA LYS A 39 21.39 -6.96 -8.29
C LYS A 39 21.69 -5.99 -7.14
N GLU A 40 21.02 -4.84 -7.11
CA GLU A 40 21.19 -3.76 -6.13
C GLU A 40 19.83 -3.20 -5.67
N PHE A 41 19.83 -2.40 -4.59
CA PHE A 41 18.65 -1.68 -4.10
C PHE A 41 18.25 -0.54 -5.05
N PRO A 42 16.94 -0.19 -5.19
CA PRO A 42 15.73 -0.75 -4.57
C PRO A 42 15.23 -2.05 -5.25
N VAL A 43 14.69 -3.00 -4.47
CA VAL A 43 14.17 -4.28 -5.02
C VAL A 43 12.64 -4.33 -5.07
N PHE A 44 11.94 -3.42 -4.40
CA PHE A 44 10.48 -3.30 -4.47
C PHE A 44 10.09 -2.02 -5.22
N LYS A 45 9.12 -2.13 -6.12
CA LYS A 45 8.59 -1.04 -6.94
C LYS A 45 7.07 -1.09 -6.91
N GLY A 46 6.45 0.06 -6.62
CA GLY A 46 4.99 0.23 -6.52
C GLY A 46 4.62 1.64 -6.06
N ASP A 47 3.35 1.90 -5.84
CA ASP A 47 2.82 3.16 -5.34
C ASP A 47 2.41 3.09 -3.85
N CYS A 48 1.56 4.00 -3.38
CA CYS A 48 1.18 4.11 -1.98
C CYS A 48 0.29 2.96 -1.49
N GLU A 49 -0.64 2.50 -2.32
CA GLU A 49 -1.50 1.34 -2.04
C GLU A 49 -0.69 0.05 -2.02
N ASP A 50 0.19 -0.12 -3.02
CA ASP A 50 1.07 -1.28 -3.11
C ASP A 50 1.98 -1.41 -1.88
N PHE A 51 2.57 -0.30 -1.44
CA PHE A 51 3.38 -0.25 -0.22
C PHE A 51 2.56 -0.67 1.00
N SER A 52 1.42 -0.02 1.21
CA SER A 52 0.50 -0.28 2.32
C SER A 52 0.08 -1.75 2.40
N LEU A 53 -0.37 -2.33 1.29
CA LEU A 53 -0.82 -3.72 1.25
C LEU A 53 0.36 -4.70 1.42
N THR A 54 1.53 -4.37 0.90
CA THR A 54 2.75 -5.18 1.07
C THR A 54 3.21 -5.21 2.53
N VAL A 55 3.19 -4.07 3.24
CA VAL A 55 3.47 -4.04 4.69
C VAL A 55 2.52 -4.97 5.44
N LEU A 56 1.21 -4.89 5.16
CA LEU A 56 0.21 -5.75 5.81
C LEU A 56 0.48 -7.23 5.54
N TYR A 57 0.80 -7.60 4.30
CA TYR A 57 1.10 -8.97 3.93
C TYR A 57 2.36 -9.51 4.62
N GLN A 58 3.41 -8.69 4.72
CA GLN A 58 4.63 -9.04 5.45
C GLN A 58 4.40 -9.14 6.96
N LEU A 59 3.61 -8.25 7.55
CA LEU A 59 3.17 -8.32 8.95
C LEU A 59 2.41 -9.63 9.24
N CYS A 60 1.70 -10.13 8.23
CA CYS A 60 1.02 -11.42 8.26
C CYS A 60 1.95 -12.62 7.96
N ALA A 61 3.27 -12.41 7.89
CA ALA A 61 4.27 -13.41 7.53
C ALA A 61 3.96 -14.11 6.19
N GLY A 62 3.39 -13.37 5.24
CA GLY A 62 2.98 -13.90 3.94
C GLY A 62 1.76 -14.83 3.96
N LYS A 63 0.99 -14.87 5.07
CA LYS A 63 -0.21 -15.71 5.17
C LYS A 63 -1.45 -14.95 4.67
N TRP A 64 -1.97 -15.34 3.51
CA TRP A 64 -3.17 -14.74 2.91
C TRP A 64 -4.41 -14.82 3.80
N THR A 65 -4.61 -15.92 4.52
CA THR A 65 -5.76 -16.08 5.44
C THR A 65 -5.74 -15.01 6.53
N LYS A 66 -4.56 -14.75 7.11
CA LYS A 66 -4.37 -13.71 8.12
C LYS A 66 -4.51 -12.32 7.51
N PHE A 67 -3.93 -12.09 6.33
CA PHE A 67 -4.07 -10.83 5.59
C PHE A 67 -5.53 -10.45 5.39
N TRP A 68 -6.33 -11.38 4.85
CA TRP A 68 -7.76 -11.15 4.62
C TRP A 68 -8.53 -11.02 5.92
N TRP A 69 -8.21 -11.79 6.96
CA TRP A 69 -8.82 -11.59 8.28
C TRP A 69 -8.60 -10.17 8.81
N TYR A 70 -7.40 -9.59 8.68
CA TYR A 70 -7.14 -8.20 9.09
C TYR A 70 -8.01 -7.19 8.31
N ILE A 71 -8.12 -7.36 7.00
CA ILE A 71 -8.92 -6.48 6.13
C ILE A 71 -10.42 -6.60 6.44
N PHE A 72 -10.97 -7.83 6.45
CA PHE A 72 -12.41 -8.06 6.64
C PHE A 72 -12.89 -7.85 8.08
N SER A 73 -12.01 -7.97 9.07
CA SER A 73 -12.32 -7.59 10.46
C SER A 73 -12.11 -6.10 10.74
N TYR A 74 -11.78 -5.30 9.71
CA TYR A 74 -11.48 -3.87 9.81
C TYR A 74 -10.34 -3.52 10.78
N LYS A 75 -9.53 -4.50 11.18
CA LYS A 75 -8.29 -4.26 11.95
C LYS A 75 -7.23 -3.58 11.11
N ALA A 76 -7.29 -3.75 9.79
CA ALA A 76 -6.47 -3.06 8.79
C ALA A 76 -7.38 -2.36 7.78
N GLN A 77 -7.16 -1.07 7.53
CA GLN A 77 -7.96 -0.28 6.59
C GLN A 77 -7.04 0.58 5.74
N ILE A 78 -7.21 0.53 4.42
CA ILE A 78 -6.62 1.53 3.53
C ILE A 78 -7.44 2.81 3.67
N ARG A 79 -6.75 3.93 3.92
CA ARG A 79 -7.35 5.24 4.10
C ARG A 79 -6.89 6.16 2.99
N TYR A 80 -7.84 6.76 2.31
CA TYR A 80 -7.56 7.87 1.42
C TYR A 80 -7.34 9.15 2.24
N CYS A 81 -6.31 9.88 1.88
CA CYS A 81 -6.00 11.21 2.38
C CYS A 81 -5.53 12.08 1.22
N TYR A 82 -5.55 13.39 1.44
CA TYR A 82 -5.08 14.37 0.48
C TYR A 82 -3.89 15.11 1.08
N LEU A 83 -2.79 15.24 0.33
CA LEU A 83 -1.71 16.13 0.70
C LEU A 83 -1.88 17.44 -0.06
N HIS A 84 -1.80 18.57 0.66
CA HIS A 84 -1.75 19.89 0.04
C HIS A 84 -0.40 20.19 -0.61
N THR A 85 0.68 19.58 -0.13
CA THR A 85 2.02 19.82 -0.66
C THR A 85 2.86 18.54 -0.62
N PRO A 86 3.16 17.91 -1.77
CA PRO A 86 2.64 18.24 -3.11
C PRO A 86 1.14 17.95 -3.22
N ASP A 87 0.44 18.71 -4.08
CA ASP A 87 -1.00 18.61 -4.30
C ASP A 87 -1.38 17.24 -4.93
N ARG A 88 -1.80 16.28 -4.10
CA ARG A 88 -2.15 14.93 -4.58
C ARG A 88 -3.03 14.14 -3.62
N GLY A 89 -3.82 13.23 -4.19
CA GLY A 89 -4.43 12.13 -3.44
C GLY A 89 -3.39 11.09 -3.02
N HIS A 90 -3.60 10.46 -1.87
CA HIS A 90 -2.65 9.54 -1.28
C HIS A 90 -3.35 8.47 -0.44
N ALA A 91 -2.80 7.27 -0.39
CA ALA A 91 -3.35 6.15 0.36
C ALA A 91 -2.38 5.70 1.47
N VAL A 92 -2.92 5.47 2.65
CA VAL A 92 -2.16 5.01 3.82
C VAL A 92 -2.83 3.83 4.47
N LEU A 93 -2.08 3.03 5.24
CA LEU A 93 -2.65 1.92 5.99
C LEU A 93 -2.86 2.32 7.45
N GLN A 94 -4.09 2.12 7.94
CA GLN A 94 -4.45 2.20 9.34
C GLN A 94 -4.51 0.79 9.94
N LEU A 95 -3.84 0.59 11.08
CA LEU A 95 -3.84 -0.61 11.91
C LEU A 95 -4.21 -0.23 13.35
N GLY A 96 -5.49 -0.30 13.69
CA GLY A 96 -6.00 0.30 14.93
C GLY A 96 -5.74 1.81 14.94
N ASP A 97 -5.02 2.31 15.95
CA ASP A 97 -4.65 3.72 16.07
C ASP A 97 -3.32 4.08 15.37
N VAL A 98 -2.65 3.08 14.81
CA VAL A 98 -1.37 3.27 14.12
C VAL A 98 -1.61 3.49 12.64
N TYR A 99 -0.99 4.53 12.08
CA TYR A 99 -0.97 4.81 10.66
C TYR A 99 0.43 4.52 10.10
N LEU A 100 0.51 4.08 8.85
CA LEU A 100 1.77 3.93 8.16
C LEU A 100 1.65 4.30 6.69
N ASP A 101 2.77 4.79 6.17
CA ASP A 101 2.83 5.47 4.90
C ASP A 101 4.24 5.33 4.31
N ASN A 102 4.33 5.20 2.99
CA ASN A 102 5.59 5.23 2.26
C ASN A 102 6.27 6.61 2.26
N ILE A 103 5.56 7.71 2.53
CA ILE A 103 6.18 9.06 2.63
C ILE A 103 6.92 9.23 3.96
N PHE A 104 6.30 8.78 5.06
CA PHE A 104 6.94 8.79 6.38
C PHE A 104 8.01 7.70 6.51
N GLY A 105 7.82 6.58 5.81
CA GLY A 105 8.71 5.42 5.87
C GLY A 105 8.69 4.71 7.22
N THR A 106 7.75 5.02 8.09
CA THR A 106 7.57 4.45 9.44
C THR A 106 6.12 4.55 9.88
N THR A 107 5.83 4.10 11.10
CA THR A 107 4.53 4.24 11.75
C THR A 107 4.37 5.59 12.43
N THR A 108 3.17 6.14 12.38
CA THR A 108 2.80 7.45 12.92
C THR A 108 1.37 7.41 13.47
N THR A 109 0.90 8.51 14.06
CA THR A 109 -0.51 8.71 14.41
C THR A 109 -1.21 9.57 13.34
N LYS A 110 -2.54 9.59 13.36
CA LYS A 110 -3.36 10.42 12.47
C LYS A 110 -3.05 11.90 12.67
N GLU A 111 -2.93 12.33 13.92
CA GLU A 111 -2.70 13.72 14.32
C GLU A 111 -1.36 14.22 13.77
N ALA A 112 -0.30 13.41 13.91
CA ALA A 112 1.01 13.73 13.36
C ALA A 112 1.01 13.79 11.82
N MET A 113 0.11 13.05 11.15
CA MET A 113 -0.09 13.19 9.70
C MET A 113 -0.82 14.50 9.36
N GLU A 114 -1.87 14.83 10.10
CA GLU A 114 -2.65 16.06 9.93
C GLU A 114 -1.78 17.32 10.15
N GLU A 115 -0.89 17.30 11.14
CA GLU A 115 0.12 18.34 11.40
C GLU A 115 1.08 18.54 10.22
N ARG A 116 1.33 17.50 9.42
CA ARG A 116 2.13 17.57 8.18
C ARG A 116 1.31 17.90 6.94
N GLY A 117 0.03 18.27 7.10
CA GLY A 117 -0.83 18.72 6.01
C GLY A 117 -1.61 17.61 5.30
N TYR A 118 -1.74 16.44 5.92
CA TYR A 118 -2.61 15.38 5.40
C TYR A 118 -4.06 15.69 5.80
N VAL A 119 -4.97 15.64 4.83
CA VAL A 119 -6.40 15.82 5.06
C VAL A 119 -7.13 14.53 4.82
N PHE A 120 -7.64 13.93 5.89
CA PHE A 120 -8.46 12.71 5.81
C PHE A 120 -9.91 13.07 5.49
N LYS A 121 -10.37 12.76 4.27
CA LYS A 121 -11.76 12.97 3.86
C LYS A 121 -12.68 11.93 4.51
N GLN A 122 -13.75 12.39 5.15
CA GLN A 122 -14.78 11.54 5.73
C GLN A 122 -15.94 11.32 4.74
N PRO A 123 -16.64 10.16 4.78
CA PRO A 123 -16.41 9.04 5.70
C PRO A 123 -15.30 8.12 5.20
N ALA A 124 -14.22 8.00 5.97
CA ALA A 124 -13.02 7.28 5.57
C ALA A 124 -13.26 5.77 5.33
N PHE A 125 -14.38 5.22 5.82
CA PHE A 125 -14.76 3.81 5.64
C PHE A 125 -15.39 3.51 4.27
N LEU A 126 -15.86 4.52 3.53
CA LEU A 126 -16.50 4.32 2.23
C LEU A 126 -15.50 4.19 1.07
N TRP A 127 -14.29 4.72 1.21
CA TRP A 127 -13.36 4.86 0.09
C TRP A 127 -12.71 3.54 -0.31
N PHE A 128 -12.36 2.68 0.64
CA PHE A 128 -11.72 1.40 0.36
C PHE A 128 -12.26 0.27 1.24
N LEU A 129 -13.46 -0.19 0.90
CA LEU A 129 -14.04 -1.38 1.52
C LEU A 129 -13.14 -2.61 1.27
N PRO A 130 -13.19 -3.63 2.15
CA PRO A 130 -12.53 -4.92 1.93
C PRO A 130 -12.74 -5.50 0.53
N THR A 131 -13.94 -5.34 -0.01
CA THR A 131 -14.31 -5.75 -1.37
C THR A 131 -13.57 -4.96 -2.45
N THR A 132 -13.40 -3.65 -2.28
CA THR A 132 -12.59 -2.81 -3.18
C THR A 132 -11.15 -3.31 -3.22
N VAL A 133 -10.55 -3.61 -2.06
CA VAL A 133 -9.19 -4.18 -1.98
C VAL A 133 -9.10 -5.49 -2.77
N ALA A 134 -10.08 -6.39 -2.59
CA ALA A 134 -10.13 -7.67 -3.29
C ALA A 134 -10.27 -7.52 -4.82
N ILE A 135 -11.18 -6.66 -5.27
CA ILE A 135 -11.39 -6.38 -6.70
C ILE A 135 -10.11 -5.81 -7.32
N LYS A 136 -9.49 -4.81 -6.68
CA LYS A 136 -8.29 -4.13 -7.19
C LYS A 136 -7.07 -5.07 -7.26
N LEU A 137 -6.87 -5.91 -6.23
CA LEU A 137 -5.83 -6.95 -6.26
C LEU A 137 -6.08 -8.02 -7.33
N LEU A 138 -7.34 -8.40 -7.56
CA LEU A 138 -7.70 -9.35 -8.62
C LEU A 138 -7.42 -8.77 -10.01
N LEU A 139 -7.82 -7.51 -10.26
CA LEU A 139 -7.53 -6.80 -11.50
C LEU A 139 -6.01 -6.71 -11.75
N GLY A 140 -5.24 -6.36 -10.72
CA GLY A 140 -3.78 -6.33 -10.79
C GLY A 140 -3.19 -7.68 -11.19
N LYS A 141 -3.68 -8.78 -10.61
CA LYS A 141 -3.25 -10.15 -10.97
C LYS A 141 -3.55 -10.47 -12.45
N ILE A 142 -4.77 -10.17 -12.92
CA ILE A 142 -5.18 -10.45 -14.31
C ILE A 142 -4.32 -9.66 -15.30
N TRP A 143 -4.10 -8.36 -15.05
CA TRP A 143 -3.34 -7.51 -15.97
C TRP A 143 -1.86 -7.88 -16.01
N LYS A 144 -1.25 -8.23 -14.87
CA LYS A 144 0.12 -8.72 -14.81
C LYS A 144 0.32 -10.04 -15.58
N THR A 145 -0.70 -10.90 -15.60
CA THR A 145 -0.65 -12.12 -16.42
C THR A 145 -0.75 -11.79 -17.91
N LYS A 146 -1.63 -10.87 -18.31
CA LYS A 146 -1.76 -10.46 -19.72
C LYS A 146 -0.51 -9.78 -20.26
N SER A 147 0.16 -8.92 -19.49
CA SER A 147 1.38 -8.24 -19.95
C SER A 147 2.50 -9.24 -20.25
N ARG A 148 2.67 -10.27 -19.42
CA ARG A 148 3.67 -11.33 -19.63
C ARG A 148 3.39 -12.24 -20.83
N LEU A 149 2.14 -12.31 -21.29
CA LEU A 149 1.75 -13.09 -22.47
C LEU A 149 1.88 -12.29 -23.77
N ALA A 150 2.11 -10.98 -23.67
CA ALA A 150 2.27 -10.07 -24.80
C ALA A 150 3.75 -9.74 -25.09
N GLU A 151 4.67 -10.22 -24.26
CA GLU A 151 6.13 -10.21 -24.43
C GLU A 151 6.60 -11.54 -25.02
#